data_AF-A0A1I8GG25-F1
#
_entry.id   AF-A0A1I8GG25-F1
#
_cell.length_a   1.000
_cell.length_b   1.000
_cell.length_c   1.000
_cell.angle_alpha   90.00
_cell.angle_beta   90.00
_cell.angle_gamma   90.00
#
_symmetry.space_group_name_H-M   'P 1'
#
loop_
_entity.id
_entity.type
_entity.pdbx_description
1 polymer ?
#
loop_
_entity_poly.entity_id
_entity_poly.type
_entity_poly.pdbx_seq_one_letter_code
_entity_poly.pdbx_strand_id
1 'polypeptide(L)'
;MGQGLTTKVAQAAVAQLAEFGAALDMVKTQTDSLVHPQMDGTGGSATSELNAMAAKVAGSQIRERLLPIKLTKPEANWLELVSTAINSGVLLKAFGTYYPKDRKGQHARYSTLGVGAAEVEVDILTGEYVVLRSDITMDIGKSLNPGVDIGQIEGAYVFG
;
A
#
# COMPACT_ATOMS: atom_id res chain seq x y z
N MET A 1 -2.92 12.88 1.13
CA MET A 1 -3.02 13.71 2.34
C MET A 1 -1.93 13.35 3.35
N GLY A 2 -0.69 13.07 2.91
CA GLY A 2 0.45 12.78 3.79
C GLY A 2 0.62 11.32 4.26
N GLN A 3 -0.41 10.49 4.19
CA GLN A 3 -0.42 9.12 4.73
C GLN A 3 0.34 8.05 3.91
N GLY A 4 1.06 8.46 2.85
CA GLY A 4 1.82 7.54 1.98
C GLY A 4 1.00 6.58 1.14
N LEU A 5 -0.28 6.87 0.88
CA LEU A 5 -1.19 6.02 0.10
C LEU A 5 -0.63 5.65 -1.29
N THR A 6 -0.23 6.65 -2.07
CA THR A 6 0.28 6.45 -3.44
C THR A 6 1.57 5.65 -3.45
N THR A 7 2.47 5.91 -2.50
CA THR A 7 3.70 5.13 -2.32
C THR A 7 3.41 3.66 -2.05
N LYS A 8 2.50 3.36 -1.13
CA LYS A 8 2.08 1.99 -0.80
C LYS A 8 1.43 1.27 -1.99
N VAL A 9 0.56 1.96 -2.74
CA VAL A 9 -0.08 1.42 -3.95
C VAL A 9 0.96 1.10 -5.03
N ALA A 10 1.92 2.00 -5.26
CA ALA A 10 3.02 1.78 -6.20
C ALA A 10 3.88 0.57 -5.79
N GLN A 11 4.23 0.47 -4.50
CA GLN A 11 4.96 -0.69 -3.95
C GLN A 11 4.21 -2.01 -4.18
N ALA A 12 2.90 -2.03 -3.94
CA ALA A 12 2.08 -3.22 -4.18
C ALA A 12 2.03 -3.62 -5.67
N ALA A 13 1.92 -2.63 -6.56
CA ALA A 13 1.93 -2.86 -8.01
C ALA A 13 3.29 -3.41 -8.49
N VAL A 14 4.40 -2.77 -8.09
CA VAL A 14 5.76 -3.21 -8.45
C VAL A 14 6.04 -4.61 -7.92
N ALA A 15 5.58 -4.94 -6.70
CA ALA A 15 5.79 -6.27 -6.13
C ALA A 15 5.19 -7.40 -6.99
N GLN A 16 4.16 -7.13 -7.82
CA GLN A 16 3.62 -8.13 -8.74
C GLN A 16 4.44 -8.30 -10.02
N LEU A 17 5.22 -7.29 -10.39
CA LEU A 17 5.91 -7.22 -11.68
C LEU A 17 7.44 -7.16 -11.55
N ALA A 18 7.96 -7.20 -10.31
CA ALA A 18 9.38 -7.13 -10.00
C ALA A 18 10.20 -8.22 -10.71
N GLU A 19 9.66 -9.43 -10.86
CA GLU A 19 10.33 -10.54 -11.58
C GLU A 19 10.52 -10.27 -13.08
N PHE A 20 9.79 -9.30 -13.65
CA PHE A 20 9.94 -8.85 -15.03
C PHE A 20 10.83 -7.61 -15.15
N GLY A 21 11.37 -7.10 -14.04
CA GLY A 21 12.23 -5.92 -14.00
C GLY A 21 11.51 -4.60 -13.74
N ALA A 22 10.25 -4.63 -13.25
CA ALA A 22 9.56 -3.42 -12.84
C ALA A 22 10.21 -2.81 -11.58
N ALA A 23 10.34 -1.48 -11.57
CA ALA A 23 10.88 -0.71 -10.46
C ALA A 23 9.95 0.47 -10.11
N LEU A 24 10.13 1.06 -8.91
CA LEU A 24 9.23 2.11 -8.39
C LEU A 24 9.27 3.40 -9.22
N ASP A 25 10.41 3.74 -9.80
CA ASP A 25 10.60 4.89 -10.69
C ASP A 25 9.82 4.76 -12.01
N MET A 26 9.43 3.56 -12.39
CA MET A 26 8.59 3.28 -13.56
C MET A 26 7.09 3.48 -13.28
N VAL A 27 6.70 3.67 -12.02
CA VAL A 27 5.28 3.75 -11.62
C VAL A 27 4.86 5.19 -11.37
N LYS A 28 3.79 5.60 -12.05
CA LYS A 28 3.10 6.86 -11.78
C LYS A 28 1.71 6.58 -11.23
N THR A 29 1.36 7.27 -10.15
CA THR A 29 0.04 7.17 -9.51
C THR A 29 -0.75 8.46 -9.68
N GLN A 30 -2.03 8.34 -10.00
CA GLN A 30 -2.96 9.47 -10.06
C GLN A 30 -4.34 8.99 -9.62
N THR A 31 -5.10 9.89 -8.98
CA THR A 31 -6.53 9.70 -8.72
C THR A 31 -7.32 10.45 -9.79
N ASP A 32 -8.24 9.75 -10.45
CA ASP A 32 -9.07 10.30 -11.52
C ASP A 32 -10.39 9.52 -11.60
N SER A 33 -11.52 10.22 -11.50
CA SER A 33 -12.86 9.65 -11.59
C SER A 33 -13.23 9.16 -12.99
N LEU A 34 -12.52 9.59 -14.03
CA LEU A 34 -12.72 9.09 -15.40
C LEU A 34 -12.25 7.65 -15.57
N VAL A 35 -11.26 7.22 -14.78
CA VAL A 35 -10.65 5.88 -14.88
C VAL A 35 -10.94 4.99 -13.67
N HIS A 36 -11.38 5.58 -12.55
CA HIS A 36 -11.77 4.85 -11.34
C HIS A 36 -13.19 5.28 -10.92
N PRO A 37 -14.24 4.59 -11.39
CA PRO A 37 -15.61 4.90 -11.02
C PRO A 37 -15.97 4.26 -9.65
N GLN A 38 -17.00 4.77 -8.98
CA GLN A 38 -17.49 4.29 -7.67
C GLN A 38 -16.40 4.21 -6.58
N MET A 39 -15.55 5.24 -6.53
CA MET A 39 -14.62 5.41 -5.42
C MET A 39 -15.33 5.86 -4.14
N ASP A 40 -14.93 5.30 -3.01
CA ASP A 40 -15.32 5.77 -1.68
C ASP A 40 -14.39 6.88 -1.16
N GLY A 41 -14.84 7.56 -0.09
CA GLY A 41 -14.02 8.53 0.62
C GLY A 41 -12.72 7.93 1.19
N THR A 42 -11.64 8.71 1.18
CA THR A 42 -10.39 8.32 1.85
C THR A 42 -10.51 8.58 3.35
N GLY A 43 -10.41 7.53 4.18
CA GLY A 43 -10.55 7.63 5.64
C GLY A 43 -10.58 6.27 6.33
N GLY A 44 -10.69 6.30 7.66
CA GLY A 44 -10.94 5.12 8.50
C GLY A 44 -9.83 4.06 8.50
N SER A 45 -8.58 4.45 8.24
CA SER A 45 -7.39 3.57 8.24
C SER A 45 -7.41 2.38 7.26
N ALA A 46 -8.41 2.28 6.39
CA ALA A 46 -8.57 1.16 5.46
C ALA A 46 -8.05 1.46 4.04
N THR A 47 -7.97 2.75 3.66
CA THR A 47 -7.78 3.15 2.26
C THR A 47 -6.49 2.60 1.63
N SER A 48 -5.37 2.61 2.36
CA SER A 48 -4.10 2.10 1.82
C SER A 48 -4.13 0.61 1.54
N GLU A 49 -4.74 -0.17 2.43
CA GLU A 49 -4.83 -1.63 2.27
C GLU A 49 -5.74 -1.98 1.10
N LEU A 50 -6.93 -1.39 1.03
CA LEU A 50 -7.91 -1.66 -0.02
C LEU A 50 -7.34 -1.35 -1.42
N ASN A 51 -6.71 -0.19 -1.57
CA ASN A 51 -6.13 0.23 -2.85
C ASN A 51 -4.88 -0.58 -3.21
N ALA A 52 -4.02 -0.92 -2.24
CA ALA A 52 -2.86 -1.77 -2.49
C ALA A 52 -3.28 -3.17 -2.94
N MET A 53 -4.34 -3.73 -2.34
CA MET A 53 -4.89 -5.02 -2.74
C MET A 53 -5.56 -4.99 -4.12
N ALA A 54 -6.30 -3.92 -4.44
CA ALA A 54 -6.83 -3.72 -5.79
C ALA A 54 -5.70 -3.63 -6.84
N ALA A 55 -4.63 -2.88 -6.54
CA ALA A 55 -3.46 -2.78 -7.40
C ALA A 55 -2.74 -4.13 -7.55
N LYS A 56 -2.67 -4.93 -6.48
CA LYS A 56 -2.15 -6.30 -6.53
C LYS A 56 -2.95 -7.18 -7.49
N VAL A 57 -4.28 -7.11 -7.45
CA VAL A 57 -5.15 -7.86 -8.37
C VAL A 57 -4.96 -7.42 -9.83
N ALA A 58 -4.83 -6.11 -10.09
CA ALA A 58 -4.52 -5.63 -11.43
C ALA A 58 -3.14 -6.09 -11.91
N GLY A 59 -2.13 -5.99 -11.04
CA GLY A 59 -0.76 -6.44 -11.31
C GLY A 59 -0.66 -7.93 -11.57
N SER A 60 -1.41 -8.77 -10.84
CA SER A 60 -1.42 -10.22 -11.04
C SER A 60 -2.00 -10.60 -12.42
N GLN A 61 -3.03 -9.91 -12.90
CA GLN A 61 -3.57 -10.13 -14.24
C GLN A 61 -2.54 -9.78 -15.34
N ILE A 62 -1.79 -8.69 -15.17
CA ILE A 62 -0.71 -8.34 -16.12
C ILE A 62 0.41 -9.38 -16.06
N ARG A 63 0.80 -9.78 -14.85
CA ARG A 63 1.78 -10.84 -14.60
C ARG A 63 1.39 -12.14 -15.31
N GLU A 64 0.15 -12.61 -15.18
CA GLU A 64 -0.34 -13.82 -15.84
C GLU A 64 -0.22 -13.75 -17.37
N ARG A 65 -0.43 -12.57 -17.96
CA ARG A 65 -0.31 -12.35 -19.41
C ARG A 65 1.15 -12.25 -19.87
N LEU A 66 2.05 -11.76 -19.03
CA LEU A 66 3.49 -11.65 -19.34
C LEU A 66 4.25 -12.95 -19.08
N LEU A 67 3.77 -13.82 -18.18
CA LEU A 67 4.46 -15.03 -17.78
C LEU A 67 4.81 -15.97 -18.96
N PRO A 68 3.90 -16.26 -19.92
CA PRO A 68 4.24 -17.09 -21.08
C PRO A 68 5.37 -16.51 -21.93
N ILE A 69 5.40 -15.18 -22.06
CA ILE A 69 6.44 -14.47 -22.83
C ILE A 69 7.79 -14.59 -22.12
N LYS A 70 7.81 -14.40 -20.80
CA LYS A 70 9.01 -14.55 -19.97
C LYS A 70 9.54 -15.98 -19.98
N LEU A 71 8.67 -16.99 -19.98
CA LEU A 71 9.08 -18.40 -20.12
C LEU A 71 9.72 -18.69 -21.48
N THR A 72 9.23 -18.04 -22.54
CA THR A 72 9.80 -18.19 -23.89
C THR A 72 11.12 -17.43 -24.05
N LYS A 73 11.29 -16.33 -23.31
CA LYS A 73 12.50 -15.48 -23.32
C LYS A 73 12.94 -15.15 -21.88
N PRO A 74 13.59 -16.08 -21.16
CA PRO A 74 13.95 -15.88 -19.75
C PRO A 74 14.84 -14.67 -19.49
N GLU A 75 15.78 -14.41 -20.41
CA GLU A 75 16.74 -13.30 -20.30
C GLU A 75 16.17 -11.94 -20.75
N ALA A 76 14.92 -11.91 -21.25
CA ALA A 76 14.36 -10.66 -21.76
C ALA A 76 14.17 -9.64 -20.64
N ASN A 77 14.60 -8.40 -20.91
CA ASN A 77 14.40 -7.27 -20.03
C ASN A 77 12.95 -6.74 -20.13
N TRP A 78 12.57 -5.82 -19.22
CA TRP A 78 11.22 -5.26 -19.17
C TRP A 78 10.72 -4.73 -20.53
N LEU A 79 11.56 -3.97 -21.24
CA LEU A 79 11.19 -3.37 -22.52
C LEU A 79 10.94 -4.44 -23.58
N GLU A 80 11.81 -5.45 -23.68
CA GLU A 80 11.66 -6.55 -24.62
C GLU A 80 10.40 -7.38 -24.36
N LEU A 81 10.06 -7.60 -23.09
CA LEU A 81 8.84 -8.30 -22.69
C LEU A 81 7.59 -7.51 -23.09
N VAL A 82 7.56 -6.20 -22.78
CA VAL A 82 6.45 -5.31 -23.13
C VAL A 82 6.30 -5.19 -24.65
N SER A 83 7.38 -4.98 -25.39
CA SER A 83 7.35 -4.93 -26.86
C SER A 83 6.88 -6.25 -27.46
N THR A 84 7.34 -7.39 -26.95
CA THR A 84 6.87 -8.70 -27.41
C THR A 84 5.37 -8.86 -27.13
N ALA A 85 4.90 -8.48 -25.94
CA ALA A 85 3.49 -8.55 -25.58
C ALA A 85 2.60 -7.73 -26.53
N ILE A 86 3.00 -6.49 -26.81
CA ILE A 86 2.27 -5.60 -27.74
C ILE A 86 2.23 -6.20 -29.14
N ASN A 87 3.37 -6.67 -29.66
CA ASN A 87 3.45 -7.27 -31.00
C ASN A 87 2.67 -8.59 -31.12
N SER A 88 2.49 -9.30 -29.99
CA SER A 88 1.66 -10.50 -29.91
C SER A 88 0.19 -10.23 -29.59
N GLY A 89 -0.25 -8.95 -29.56
CA GLY A 89 -1.64 -8.58 -29.30
C GLY A 89 -2.11 -8.80 -27.86
N VAL A 90 -1.18 -8.92 -26.90
CA VAL A 90 -1.48 -9.13 -25.48
C VAL A 90 -1.88 -7.80 -24.84
N LEU A 91 -3.07 -7.77 -24.22
CA LEU A 91 -3.56 -6.58 -23.51
C LEU A 91 -2.78 -6.34 -22.20
N LEU A 92 -2.07 -5.22 -22.12
CA LEU A 92 -1.31 -4.80 -20.91
C LEU A 92 -2.08 -3.82 -20.00
N LYS A 93 -3.40 -3.74 -20.16
CA LYS A 93 -4.30 -3.01 -19.26
C LYS A 93 -5.07 -3.99 -18.38
N ALA A 94 -5.11 -3.74 -17.09
CA ALA A 94 -5.90 -4.53 -16.14
C ALA A 94 -6.68 -3.62 -15.19
N PHE A 95 -7.83 -4.11 -14.73
CA PHE A 95 -8.62 -3.46 -13.70
C PHE A 95 -8.72 -4.43 -12.52
N GLY A 96 -8.36 -3.94 -11.33
CA GLY A 96 -8.39 -4.71 -10.10
C GLY A 96 -9.43 -4.14 -9.16
N THR A 97 -10.27 -5.00 -8.60
CA THR A 97 -11.18 -4.66 -7.51
C THR A 97 -10.83 -5.51 -6.31
N TYR A 98 -11.04 -4.95 -5.12
CA TYR A 98 -10.83 -5.68 -3.89
C TYR A 98 -11.91 -5.33 -2.89
N TYR A 99 -12.50 -6.36 -2.31
CA TYR A 99 -13.42 -6.24 -1.20
C TYR A 99 -12.99 -7.25 -0.13
N PRO A 100 -12.68 -6.80 1.10
CA PRO A 100 -12.16 -7.68 2.13
C PRO A 100 -13.23 -8.69 2.54
N LYS A 101 -12.87 -9.98 2.50
CA LYS A 101 -13.75 -11.09 2.86
C LYS A 101 -13.13 -11.97 3.93
N ASP A 102 -13.93 -12.44 4.87
CA ASP A 102 -13.54 -13.40 5.90
C ASP A 102 -13.57 -14.83 5.35
N ARG A 103 -13.27 -15.83 6.20
CA ARG A 103 -13.29 -17.25 5.81
C ARG A 103 -14.68 -17.76 5.37
N LYS A 104 -15.75 -17.03 5.69
CA LYS A 104 -17.14 -17.34 5.32
C LYS A 104 -17.60 -16.49 4.12
N GLY A 105 -16.72 -15.70 3.51
CA GLY A 105 -17.02 -14.81 2.39
C GLY A 105 -17.73 -13.50 2.76
N GLN A 106 -17.87 -13.20 4.05
CA GLN A 106 -18.51 -11.99 4.58
C GLN A 106 -17.49 -10.87 4.76
N HIS A 107 -17.93 -9.62 4.94
CA HIS A 107 -17.01 -8.49 5.09
C HIS A 107 -16.06 -8.67 6.29
N ALA A 108 -14.75 -8.70 6.04
CA ALA A 108 -13.74 -8.85 7.08
C ALA A 108 -13.29 -7.50 7.62
N ARG A 109 -13.23 -7.42 8.96
CA ARG A 109 -12.56 -6.34 9.69
C ARG A 109 -11.63 -6.96 10.72
N TYR A 110 -10.58 -6.23 11.05
CA TYR A 110 -9.66 -6.59 12.12
C TYR A 110 -9.43 -5.38 13.02
N SER A 111 -8.89 -5.64 14.20
CA SER A 111 -8.50 -4.61 15.16
C SER A 111 -6.98 -4.52 15.19
N THR A 112 -6.49 -3.29 15.26
CA THR A 112 -5.08 -2.98 15.55
C THR A 112 -4.98 -2.70 17.05
N LEU A 113 -4.01 -3.31 17.72
CA LEU A 113 -3.78 -3.15 19.16
C LEU A 113 -2.48 -2.39 19.40
N GLY A 114 -2.41 -1.66 20.50
CA GLY A 114 -1.20 -0.94 20.88
C GLY A 114 -1.20 -0.56 22.34
N VAL A 115 0.00 -0.29 22.86
CA VAL A 115 0.25 0.19 24.21
C VAL A 115 1.22 1.36 24.11
N GLY A 116 0.92 2.45 24.82
CA GLY A 116 1.80 3.59 24.97
C GLY A 116 2.00 3.90 26.45
N ALA A 117 3.22 4.27 26.82
CA ALA A 117 3.56 4.82 28.13
C ALA A 117 4.29 6.14 27.93
N ALA A 118 3.97 7.14 28.75
CA ALA A 118 4.61 8.45 28.72
C ALA A 118 5.05 8.85 30.13
N GLU A 119 6.26 9.38 30.22
CA GLU A 119 6.82 10.00 31.42
C GLU A 119 6.77 11.52 31.24
N VAL A 120 6.17 12.22 32.21
CA VAL A 120 5.99 13.67 32.16
C VAL A 120 6.48 14.31 33.46
N GLU A 121 7.16 15.44 33.33
CA GLU A 121 7.48 16.33 34.44
C GLU A 121 6.46 17.47 34.45
N VAL A 122 5.86 17.75 35.61
CA VAL A 122 4.82 18.77 35.77
C VAL A 122 5.27 19.79 36.81
N ASP A 123 5.26 21.06 36.44
CA ASP A 123 5.42 22.16 37.38
C ASP A 123 4.10 22.39 38.13
N ILE A 124 4.11 22.06 39.43
CA ILE A 124 2.92 22.16 40.29
C ILE A 124 2.49 23.61 40.61
N LEU A 125 3.35 24.60 40.36
CA LEU A 125 3.05 26.02 40.60
C LEU A 125 2.45 26.68 39.37
N THR A 126 2.89 26.32 38.17
CA THR A 126 2.45 26.93 36.90
C THR A 126 1.45 26.08 36.11
N GLY A 127 1.46 24.76 36.32
CA GLY A 127 0.70 23.79 35.53
C GLY A 127 1.33 23.45 34.18
N GLU A 128 2.52 23.98 33.89
CA GLU A 128 3.30 23.59 32.70
C GLU A 128 3.81 22.15 32.85
N TYR A 129 3.97 21.46 31.72
CA TYR A 129 4.54 20.13 31.71
C TYR A 129 5.47 19.93 30.52
N VAL A 130 6.40 18.98 30.68
CA VAL A 130 7.30 18.52 29.64
C VAL A 130 7.20 17.01 29.54
N VAL A 131 7.05 16.51 28.31
CA VAL A 131 7.12 15.07 28.06
C VAL A 131 8.59 14.68 28.02
N LEU A 132 9.03 13.91 29.01
CA LEU A 132 10.42 13.45 29.13
C LEU A 132 10.69 12.28 28.18
N ARG A 133 9.73 11.37 28.08
CA ARG A 133 9.85 10.13 27.29
C ARG A 133 8.49 9.58 26.91
N SER A 134 8.41 8.99 25.72
CA SER A 134 7.26 8.20 25.28
C SER A 134 7.74 6.89 24.64
N ASP A 135 7.18 5.77 25.07
CA ASP A 135 7.41 4.45 24.48
C ASP A 135 6.08 3.93 23.94
N ILE A 136 6.06 3.52 22.68
CA ILE A 136 4.87 3.04 21.98
C ILE A 136 5.18 1.71 21.33
N THR A 137 4.30 0.73 21.52
CA THR A 137 4.31 -0.54 20.80
C THR A 137 2.95 -0.76 20.18
N MET A 138 2.91 -1.03 18.87
CA MET A 138 1.67 -1.31 18.15
C MET A 138 1.80 -2.57 17.30
N ASP A 139 0.76 -3.41 17.33
CA ASP A 139 0.57 -4.49 16.38
C ASP A 139 -0.03 -3.93 15.09
N ILE A 140 0.85 -3.66 14.12
CA ILE A 140 0.49 -3.22 12.76
C ILE A 140 0.49 -4.39 11.76
N GLY A 141 0.54 -5.64 12.24
CA GLY A 141 0.70 -6.82 11.42
C GLY A 141 1.97 -6.76 10.55
N LYS A 142 1.88 -7.30 9.33
CA LYS A 142 2.97 -7.21 8.35
C LYS A 142 2.88 -5.89 7.59
N SER A 143 3.62 -4.89 8.09
CA SER A 143 3.72 -3.57 7.46
C SER A 143 4.09 -3.67 5.98
N LEU A 144 3.38 -2.90 5.15
CA LEU A 144 3.70 -2.70 3.74
C LEU A 144 4.87 -1.72 3.56
N ASN A 145 4.95 -0.73 4.45
CA ASN A 145 6.03 0.25 4.47
C ASN A 145 6.26 0.74 5.91
N PRO A 146 7.28 0.19 6.60
CA PRO A 146 7.53 0.51 8.01
C PRO A 146 7.81 2.00 8.24
N GLY A 147 8.49 2.67 7.31
CA GLY A 147 8.78 4.10 7.44
C GLY A 147 7.53 4.98 7.41
N VAL A 148 6.57 4.65 6.54
CA VAL A 148 5.28 5.34 6.52
C VAL A 148 4.45 5.01 7.76
N ASP A 149 4.43 3.74 8.17
CA ASP A 149 3.61 3.30 9.31
C ASP A 149 4.10 3.89 10.63
N ILE A 150 5.42 3.93 10.86
CA ILE A 150 6.01 4.60 12.03
C ILE A 150 5.64 6.09 12.04
N GLY A 151 5.79 6.79 10.91
CA GLY A 151 5.42 8.20 10.83
C GLY A 151 3.93 8.46 11.06
N GLN A 152 3.05 7.52 10.71
CA GLN A 152 1.62 7.62 11.05
C GLN A 152 1.37 7.43 12.55
N ILE A 153 2.08 6.50 13.21
CA ILE A 153 1.97 6.28 14.66
C ILE A 153 2.43 7.51 15.42
N GLU A 154 3.60 8.06 15.07
CA GLU A 154 4.15 9.27 15.69
C GLU A 154 3.22 10.48 15.49
N GLY A 155 2.76 10.68 14.25
CA GLY A 155 1.85 11.79 13.94
C GLY A 155 0.51 11.68 14.66
N ALA A 156 -0.05 10.47 14.76
CA ALA A 156 -1.30 10.24 15.50
C ALA A 156 -1.12 10.40 17.01
N TYR A 157 0.02 9.96 17.56
CA TYR A 157 0.35 10.11 18.98
C TYR A 157 0.44 11.58 19.39
N VAL A 158 1.11 12.42 18.59
CA VAL A 158 1.23 13.86 18.87
C VAL A 158 -0.11 14.60 18.69
N PHE A 159 -1.01 14.08 17.85
CA PHE A 159 -2.31 14.71 17.59
C PHE A 159 -3.35 14.46 18.70
N GLY A 160 -3.21 13.38 19.47
CA GLY A 160 -4.11 13.02 20.56
C GLY A 160 -3.74 13.67 21.88
#